data_AF-K7M6D5-F1
#
_entry.id   AF-K7M6D5-F1
#
_cell.length_a   1.000
_cell.length_b   1.000
_cell.length_c   1.000
_cell.angle_alpha   90.00
_cell.angle_beta   90.00
_cell.angle_gamma   90.00
#
_symmetry.space_group_name_H-M   'P 1'
#
loop_
_entity.id
_entity.type
_entity.pdbx_description
1 polymer ?
#
loop_
_entity_poly.entity_id
_entity_poly.type
_entity_poly.pdbx_seq_one_letter_code
_entity_poly.pdbx_strand_id
1 'polypeptide(L)'
;MESRITQSTSGEQGSVQEHLHGELPTGQCSFLQTVFNATNVMTGVGILSTPYALKEAGWMSMVYCFESREGITSYPTIGEVAFGKYDRIIVSSCCVELITLEGDNLTVLFPGTSLDLGSFKLDFVHLFGILAALIIILTVWLKDLRIISILSVLQHSIWRSFCNTVGTINRVGFHHTGQLVKWSGIPLAIGIHGFCFAGHAVFPNIYQSMADKRQFIKALIICFVLSATMYGGGAIMGFPMFGDGTLSQITLNMPRGALASKVTLWTTVINPFTKYALLMNPLARSLEELLPDRISNNYGCFILLKTTLVVSTFCVVFLIFFWVCDDFNWVSLPCTFESFV
;
A
#
# COMPACT_ATOMS: atom_id res chain seq x y z
N MET A 1 25.09 -54.47 -30.60
CA MET A 1 25.42 -53.31 -29.74
C MET A 1 24.17 -52.44 -29.64
N GLU A 2 23.09 -53.02 -29.09
CA GLU A 2 21.79 -52.34 -28.95
C GLU A 2 21.65 -51.90 -27.50
N SER A 3 22.21 -50.73 -27.19
CA SER A 3 21.94 -50.00 -25.96
C SER A 3 21.34 -48.66 -26.34
N ARG A 4 20.02 -48.60 -26.52
CA ARG A 4 19.29 -47.33 -26.61
C ARG A 4 18.21 -47.29 -25.53
N ILE A 5 18.70 -46.93 -24.34
CA ILE A 5 18.15 -45.91 -23.43
C ILE A 5 16.63 -45.90 -23.36
N THR A 6 16.10 -46.71 -22.44
CA THR A 6 14.83 -46.46 -21.76
C THR A 6 15.16 -46.21 -20.31
N GLN A 7 15.11 -44.94 -19.87
CA GLN A 7 14.81 -44.49 -18.50
C GLN A 7 15.21 -43.01 -18.36
N SER A 8 14.20 -42.13 -18.24
CA SER A 8 13.96 -41.32 -17.02
C SER A 8 13.03 -40.15 -17.36
N THR A 9 11.73 -40.41 -17.43
CA THR A 9 10.69 -39.37 -17.34
C THR A 9 10.21 -39.32 -15.89
N SER A 10 11.06 -38.81 -14.98
CA SER A 10 10.68 -38.50 -13.60
C SER A 10 11.75 -37.59 -13.01
N GLY A 11 11.58 -36.29 -13.17
CA GLY A 11 12.54 -35.30 -12.67
C GLY A 11 12.12 -33.83 -12.78
N GLU A 12 11.20 -33.46 -13.67
CA GLU A 12 10.89 -32.04 -13.93
C GLU A 12 9.79 -31.39 -13.09
N GLN A 13 9.21 -32.08 -12.09
CA GLN A 13 8.27 -31.45 -11.16
C GLN A 13 8.89 -31.04 -9.81
N GLY A 14 10.20 -31.28 -9.61
CA GLY A 14 10.90 -30.91 -8.36
C GLY A 14 11.59 -29.54 -8.37
N SER A 15 12.02 -29.04 -9.53
CA SER A 15 12.90 -27.86 -9.62
C SER A 15 12.18 -26.51 -9.55
N VAL A 16 10.90 -26.45 -9.96
CA VAL A 16 10.11 -25.20 -9.97
C VAL A 16 9.74 -24.75 -8.55
N GLN A 17 9.78 -25.65 -7.56
CA GLN A 17 9.23 -25.39 -6.23
C GLN A 17 10.27 -24.97 -5.18
N GLU A 18 11.57 -25.12 -5.46
CA GLU A 18 12.65 -24.90 -4.47
C GLU A 18 13.34 -23.53 -4.56
N HIS A 19 13.14 -22.77 -5.65
CA HIS A 19 13.90 -21.52 -5.90
C HIS A 19 13.26 -20.23 -5.36
N LEU A 20 12.14 -20.29 -4.63
CA LEU A 20 11.56 -19.09 -4.01
C LEU A 20 12.31 -18.70 -2.73
N HIS A 21 13.48 -18.05 -2.88
CA HIS A 21 14.26 -17.48 -1.78
C HIS A 21 13.48 -16.33 -1.10
N GLY A 22 12.57 -16.65 -0.17
CA GLY A 22 11.72 -15.69 0.52
C GLY A 22 12.45 -14.91 1.62
N GLU A 23 12.30 -13.58 1.60
CA GLU A 23 12.65 -12.65 2.70
C GLU A 23 11.92 -12.99 4.01
N LEU A 24 10.74 -13.62 3.92
CA LEU A 24 10.15 -14.35 5.02
C LEU A 24 10.76 -15.75 5.03
N PRO A 25 11.38 -16.21 6.14
CA PRO A 25 12.01 -17.51 6.18
C PRO A 25 10.99 -18.59 5.77
N THR A 26 11.25 -19.24 4.63
CA THR A 26 10.34 -20.19 4.00
C THR A 26 10.00 -21.32 4.98
N GLY A 27 8.70 -21.57 5.19
CA GLY A 27 8.22 -22.61 6.10
C GLY A 27 8.46 -22.37 7.61
N GLN A 28 8.84 -21.17 8.04
CA GLN A 28 9.12 -20.88 9.46
C GLN A 28 8.19 -19.83 10.09
N CYS A 29 7.32 -19.20 9.30
CA CYS A 29 6.41 -18.17 9.79
C CYS A 29 5.31 -18.80 10.66
N SER A 30 5.17 -18.28 11.89
CA SER A 30 4.10 -18.70 12.80
C SER A 30 2.74 -18.18 12.34
N PHE A 31 1.65 -18.76 12.85
CA PHE A 31 0.30 -18.30 12.56
C PHE A 31 0.09 -16.82 12.88
N LEU A 32 0.51 -16.37 14.06
CA LEU A 32 0.38 -14.98 14.49
C LEU A 32 1.20 -14.03 13.60
N GLN A 33 2.43 -14.42 13.24
CA GLN A 33 3.27 -13.65 12.34
C GLN A 33 2.64 -13.54 10.94
N THR A 34 2.01 -14.62 10.47
CA THR A 34 1.28 -14.64 9.19
C THR A 34 0.12 -13.64 9.22
N VAL A 35 -0.66 -13.62 10.31
CA VAL A 35 -1.76 -12.65 10.49
C VAL A 35 -1.22 -11.22 10.48
N PHE A 36 -0.13 -10.93 11.19
CA PHE A 36 0.46 -9.58 11.19
C PHE A 36 1.06 -9.19 9.83
N ASN A 37 1.76 -10.09 9.15
CA ASN A 37 2.29 -9.84 7.81
C ASN A 37 1.16 -9.55 6.82
N ALA A 38 0.11 -10.38 6.83
CA ALA A 38 -1.04 -10.20 5.96
C ALA A 38 -1.80 -8.91 6.29
N THR A 39 -2.03 -8.62 7.59
CA THR A 39 -2.71 -7.39 8.02
C THR A 39 -1.89 -6.16 7.68
N ASN A 40 -0.56 -6.21 7.78
CA ASN A 40 0.30 -5.14 7.32
C ASN A 40 0.17 -4.95 5.80
N VAL A 41 0.24 -6.01 5.01
CA VAL A 41 0.06 -5.89 3.56
C VAL A 41 -1.29 -5.28 3.20
N MET A 42 -2.35 -5.66 3.92
CA MET A 42 -3.71 -5.21 3.64
C MET A 42 -3.98 -3.81 4.18
N THR A 43 -3.67 -3.53 5.45
CA THR A 43 -3.98 -2.26 6.11
C THR A 43 -2.94 -1.21 5.73
N GLY A 44 -3.14 -0.57 4.59
CA GLY A 44 -2.24 0.43 4.02
C GLY A 44 -2.62 1.87 4.35
N VAL A 45 -2.08 2.77 3.54
CA VAL A 45 -2.36 4.21 3.59
C VAL A 45 -3.80 4.55 3.23
N GLY A 46 -4.54 3.60 2.65
CA GLY A 46 -5.97 3.76 2.33
C GLY A 46 -6.85 4.16 3.52
N ILE A 47 -6.43 3.85 4.76
CA ILE A 47 -7.11 4.29 5.99
C ILE A 47 -7.22 5.81 6.11
N LEU A 48 -6.30 6.54 5.48
CA LEU A 48 -6.29 8.01 5.46
C LEU A 48 -7.37 8.57 4.52
N SER A 49 -7.73 7.80 3.49
CA SER A 49 -8.68 8.14 2.45
C SER A 49 -10.08 7.57 2.69
N THR A 50 -10.26 6.64 3.63
CA THR A 50 -11.60 6.10 3.95
C THR A 50 -12.59 7.17 4.41
N PRO A 51 -12.23 8.21 5.20
CA PRO A 51 -13.15 9.29 5.52
C PRO A 51 -13.59 10.09 4.27
N TYR A 52 -12.68 10.25 3.31
CA TYR A 52 -12.96 10.91 2.05
C TYR A 52 -13.92 10.08 1.19
N ALA A 53 -13.76 8.75 1.16
CA ALA A 53 -14.73 7.85 0.50
C ALA A 53 -16.16 8.04 1.06
N LEU A 54 -16.30 8.18 2.38
CA LEU A 54 -17.60 8.48 3.03
C LEU A 54 -18.13 9.86 2.64
N LYS A 55 -17.26 10.88 2.54
CA LYS A 55 -17.68 12.21 2.07
C LYS A 55 -18.26 12.14 0.66
N GLU A 56 -17.61 11.40 -0.23
CA GLU A 56 -17.96 11.36 -1.65
C GLU A 56 -19.18 10.46 -1.93
N ALA A 57 -19.30 9.32 -1.25
CA ALA A 57 -20.34 8.32 -1.52
C ALA A 57 -21.38 8.11 -0.40
N GLY A 58 -21.20 8.72 0.77
CA GLY A 58 -22.05 8.52 1.94
C GLY A 58 -21.72 7.24 2.72
N TRP A 59 -22.42 7.01 3.83
CA TRP A 59 -22.17 5.89 4.76
C TRP A 59 -22.32 4.49 4.14
N MET A 60 -23.24 4.32 3.19
CA MET A 60 -23.47 3.02 2.55
C MET A 60 -22.29 2.56 1.70
N SER A 61 -21.35 3.45 1.34
CA SER A 61 -20.09 3.05 0.68
C SER A 61 -19.32 1.98 1.45
N MET A 62 -19.37 2.03 2.79
CA MET A 62 -18.78 1.01 3.65
C MET A 62 -19.43 -0.37 3.49
N VAL A 63 -20.72 -0.42 3.20
CA VAL A 63 -21.49 -1.66 3.06
C VAL A 63 -21.36 -2.21 1.64
N TYR A 64 -21.50 -1.35 0.63
CA TYR A 64 -21.41 -1.73 -0.78
C TYR A 64 -20.07 -2.34 -1.16
N CYS A 65 -18.97 -1.96 -0.49
CA CYS A 65 -17.66 -2.59 -0.69
C CYS A 65 -17.67 -4.11 -0.38
N PHE A 66 -18.52 -4.58 0.54
CA PHE A 66 -18.56 -5.99 0.94
C PHE A 66 -19.57 -6.82 0.14
N GLU A 67 -20.33 -6.20 -0.78
CA GLU A 67 -21.29 -6.93 -1.60
C GLU A 67 -20.55 -7.62 -2.76
N SER A 68 -20.12 -8.86 -2.52
CA SER A 68 -19.54 -9.71 -3.56
C SER A 68 -20.62 -10.07 -4.57
N ARG A 69 -20.44 -9.67 -5.85
CA ARG A 69 -21.22 -10.28 -6.94
C ARG A 69 -20.77 -11.72 -7.15
N GLU A 70 -21.73 -12.65 -7.20
CA GLU A 70 -21.47 -14.04 -7.55
C GLU A 70 -20.79 -14.12 -8.94
N GLY A 71 -19.70 -14.88 -9.04
CA GLY A 71 -18.94 -15.10 -10.27
C GLY A 71 -17.60 -14.38 -10.36
N ILE A 72 -17.31 -13.42 -9.48
CA ILE A 72 -15.98 -12.77 -9.44
C ILE A 72 -15.09 -13.49 -8.41
N THR A 73 -14.32 -14.45 -8.88
CA THR A 73 -13.35 -15.19 -8.08
C THR A 73 -12.04 -14.39 -7.98
N SER A 74 -11.94 -13.51 -6.99
CA SER A 74 -10.75 -12.71 -6.62
C SER A 74 -10.46 -11.44 -7.44
N TYR A 75 -10.12 -10.34 -6.74
CA TYR A 75 -9.75 -9.05 -7.33
C TYR A 75 -8.56 -9.09 -8.31
N PRO A 76 -7.51 -9.93 -8.12
CA PRO A 76 -6.49 -10.14 -9.14
C PRO A 76 -7.06 -10.67 -10.45
N THR A 77 -8.06 -11.55 -10.41
CA THR A 77 -8.75 -12.02 -11.63
C THR A 77 -9.53 -10.89 -12.28
N ILE A 78 -10.14 -9.96 -11.53
CA ILE A 78 -10.70 -8.74 -12.13
C ILE A 78 -9.61 -7.94 -12.83
N GLY A 79 -8.46 -7.75 -12.17
CA GLY A 79 -7.32 -7.02 -12.73
C GLY A 79 -6.73 -7.67 -13.98
N GLU A 80 -6.58 -8.99 -13.98
CA GLU A 80 -6.10 -9.78 -15.13
C GLU A 80 -7.15 -9.83 -16.26
N VAL A 81 -8.44 -9.92 -15.93
CA VAL A 81 -9.51 -9.90 -16.95
C VAL A 81 -9.69 -8.49 -17.54
N ALA A 82 -9.57 -7.45 -16.74
CA ALA A 82 -9.72 -6.05 -17.17
C ALA A 82 -8.47 -5.52 -17.88
N PHE A 83 -7.27 -5.85 -17.37
CA PHE A 83 -6.01 -5.27 -17.81
C PHE A 83 -5.02 -6.29 -18.39
N GLY A 84 -5.26 -7.60 -18.31
CA GLY A 84 -4.37 -8.62 -18.84
C GLY A 84 -2.94 -8.54 -18.27
N LYS A 85 -1.96 -8.58 -19.16
CA LYS A 85 -0.51 -8.51 -18.86
C LYS A 85 -0.04 -7.17 -18.26
N TYR A 86 -0.94 -6.19 -18.11
CA TYR A 86 -0.64 -4.87 -17.57
C TYR A 86 -0.79 -4.78 -16.03
N ASP A 87 -1.12 -5.87 -15.34
CA ASP A 87 -1.11 -5.98 -13.87
C ASP A 87 0.19 -5.45 -13.24
N ARG A 88 1.34 -5.70 -13.88
CA ARG A 88 2.67 -5.21 -13.46
C ARG A 88 2.77 -3.68 -13.45
N ILE A 89 2.10 -3.02 -14.40
CA ILE A 89 2.05 -1.55 -14.48
C ILE A 89 1.22 -1.00 -13.30
N ILE A 90 0.17 -1.71 -12.89
CA ILE A 90 -0.69 -1.31 -11.77
C ILE A 90 0.07 -1.37 -10.43
N VAL A 91 0.87 -2.41 -10.20
CA VAL A 91 1.70 -2.46 -8.97
C VAL A 91 2.72 -1.32 -8.95
N SER A 92 3.30 -0.99 -10.10
CA SER A 92 4.18 0.17 -10.24
C SER A 92 3.46 1.50 -10.00
N SER A 93 2.19 1.64 -10.39
CA SER A 93 1.41 2.86 -10.15
C SER A 93 1.02 3.00 -8.67
N CYS A 94 0.75 1.90 -7.96
CA CYS A 94 0.53 1.92 -6.50
C CYS A 94 1.77 2.47 -5.75
N CYS A 95 2.97 2.21 -6.26
CA CYS A 95 4.20 2.73 -5.68
C CYS A 95 4.34 4.26 -5.86
N VAL A 96 3.78 4.83 -6.93
CA VAL A 96 3.75 6.29 -7.17
C VAL A 96 2.96 6.99 -6.08
N GLU A 97 1.77 6.47 -5.74
CA GLU A 97 0.90 7.02 -4.68
C GLU A 97 1.62 7.08 -3.32
N LEU A 98 2.40 6.06 -2.97
CA LEU A 98 3.15 6.03 -1.72
C LEU A 98 4.20 7.15 -1.64
N ILE A 99 4.89 7.48 -2.74
CA ILE A 99 5.88 8.56 -2.75
C ILE A 99 5.19 9.93 -2.69
N THR A 100 4.10 10.12 -3.44
CA THR A 100 3.31 11.37 -3.40
C THR A 100 2.77 11.63 -1.99
N LEU A 101 2.22 10.60 -1.34
CA LEU A 101 1.73 10.67 0.03
C LEU A 101 2.80 11.11 1.04
N GLU A 102 4.04 10.62 0.91
CA GLU A 102 5.15 11.10 1.74
C GLU A 102 5.41 12.59 1.52
N GLY A 103 5.41 13.03 0.25
CA GLY A 103 5.56 14.44 -0.11
C GLY A 103 4.52 15.33 0.56
N ASP A 104 3.24 14.94 0.52
CA ASP A 104 2.14 15.68 1.15
C ASP A 104 2.30 15.74 2.68
N ASN A 105 2.60 14.62 3.34
CA ASN A 105 2.68 14.57 4.80
C ASN A 105 3.95 15.25 5.35
N LEU A 106 5.09 15.13 4.66
CA LEU A 106 6.33 15.83 5.03
C LEU A 106 6.20 17.35 4.86
N THR A 107 5.49 17.80 3.82
CA THR A 107 5.14 19.21 3.63
C THR A 107 4.37 19.77 4.82
N VAL A 108 3.40 19.01 5.34
CA VAL A 108 2.59 19.42 6.49
C VAL A 108 3.43 19.48 7.77
N LEU A 109 4.41 18.58 7.93
CA LEU A 109 5.30 18.54 9.10
C LEU A 109 6.34 19.68 9.11
N PHE A 110 6.86 20.08 7.95
CA PHE A 110 7.91 21.10 7.81
C PHE A 110 7.51 22.25 6.88
N PRO A 111 6.48 23.04 7.24
CA PRO A 111 6.06 24.16 6.41
C PRO A 111 7.18 25.20 6.29
N GLY A 112 7.57 25.54 5.07
CA GLY A 112 8.48 26.66 4.79
C GLY A 112 9.99 26.35 4.82
N THR A 113 10.41 25.09 4.82
CA THR A 113 11.83 24.75 4.63
C THR A 113 12.17 24.79 3.14
N SER A 114 12.81 25.86 2.67
CA SER A 114 13.39 25.93 1.33
C SER A 114 14.91 25.82 1.41
N LEU A 115 15.51 25.03 0.50
CA LEU A 115 16.95 25.02 0.29
C LEU A 115 17.26 25.79 -0.97
N ASP A 116 17.84 26.97 -0.81
CA ASP A 116 18.40 27.74 -1.92
C ASP A 116 19.84 27.26 -2.17
N LEU A 117 19.98 26.19 -2.94
CA LEU A 117 21.30 25.72 -3.41
C LEU A 117 21.70 26.52 -4.66
N GLY A 118 21.89 27.83 -4.48
CA GLY A 118 22.43 28.77 -5.46
C GLY A 118 21.61 28.90 -6.74
N SER A 119 21.77 27.97 -7.69
CA SER A 119 21.07 27.92 -8.98
C SER A 119 19.88 26.96 -9.02
N PHE A 120 19.79 26.01 -8.08
CA PHE A 120 18.68 25.08 -7.98
C PHE A 120 17.76 25.51 -6.83
N LYS A 121 16.68 26.21 -7.16
CA LYS A 121 15.55 26.38 -6.25
C LYS A 121 14.80 25.05 -6.16
N LEU A 122 15.26 24.17 -5.28
CA LEU A 122 14.50 22.98 -4.93
C LEU A 122 13.36 23.41 -4.01
N ASP A 123 12.14 23.39 -4.53
CA ASP A 123 10.94 23.60 -3.74
C ASP A 123 10.81 22.51 -2.66
N PHE A 124 10.14 22.83 -1.55
CA PHE A 124 10.05 21.95 -0.37
C PHE A 124 9.53 20.56 -0.73
N VAL A 125 8.56 20.47 -1.65
CA VAL A 125 7.99 19.20 -2.16
C VAL A 125 9.08 18.31 -2.73
N HIS A 126 9.96 18.88 -3.57
CA HIS A 126 11.00 18.13 -4.26
C HIS A 126 12.09 17.67 -3.30
N LEU A 127 12.49 18.51 -2.34
CA LEU A 127 13.47 18.15 -1.33
C LEU A 127 12.99 16.98 -0.46
N PHE A 128 11.77 17.06 0.06
CA PHE A 128 11.19 16.00 0.88
C PHE A 128 10.90 14.73 0.07
N GLY A 129 10.51 14.86 -1.21
CA GLY A 129 10.39 13.72 -2.12
C GLY A 129 11.71 12.98 -2.34
N ILE A 130 12.82 13.70 -2.53
CA ILE A 130 14.17 13.08 -2.66
C ILE A 130 14.57 12.38 -1.36
N LEU A 131 14.35 13.03 -0.21
CA LEU A 131 14.67 12.42 1.09
C LEU A 131 13.84 11.15 1.32
N ALA A 132 12.54 11.20 1.01
CA ALA A 132 11.67 10.03 1.09
C ALA A 132 12.15 8.89 0.18
N ALA A 133 12.52 9.20 -1.08
CA ALA A 133 13.07 8.21 -2.00
C ALA A 133 14.36 7.56 -1.48
N LEU A 134 15.27 8.34 -0.88
CA LEU A 134 16.50 7.81 -0.27
C LEU A 134 16.20 6.89 0.92
N ILE A 135 15.26 7.25 1.78
CA ILE A 135 14.83 6.41 2.90
C ILE A 135 14.19 5.12 2.39
N ILE A 136 13.33 5.21 1.37
CA ILE A 136 12.68 4.06 0.72
C ILE A 136 13.73 3.10 0.12
N ILE A 137 14.76 3.62 -0.56
CA ILE A 137 15.86 2.78 -1.07
C ILE A 137 16.49 1.98 0.09
N LEU A 138 16.72 2.65 1.22
CA LEU A 138 17.34 2.03 2.39
C LEU A 138 16.44 0.97 3.04
N THR A 139 15.11 1.19 3.06
CA THR A 139 14.16 0.19 3.59
C THR A 139 13.98 -1.00 2.64
N VAL A 140 14.01 -0.77 1.33
CA VAL A 140 13.88 -1.82 0.30
C VAL A 140 15.07 -2.79 0.31
N TRP A 141 16.23 -2.37 0.83
CA TRP A 141 17.41 -3.22 1.01
C TRP A 141 17.33 -4.15 2.24
N LEU A 142 16.37 -3.93 3.16
CA LEU A 142 16.20 -4.76 4.34
C LEU A 142 15.63 -6.13 3.94
N LYS A 143 16.36 -7.20 4.27
CA LYS A 143 15.96 -8.58 3.95
C LYS A 143 14.87 -9.15 4.87
N ASP A 144 14.78 -8.70 6.12
CA ASP A 144 13.86 -9.28 7.11
C ASP A 144 12.75 -8.29 7.46
N LEU A 145 11.56 -8.56 6.95
CA LEU A 145 10.38 -7.70 7.11
C LEU A 145 9.56 -8.06 8.36
N ARG A 146 9.96 -9.06 9.16
CA ARG A 146 9.17 -9.53 10.32
C ARG A 146 8.97 -8.44 11.36
N ILE A 147 10.04 -7.73 11.72
CA ILE A 147 9.98 -6.62 12.70
C ILE A 147 9.11 -5.49 12.15
N ILE A 148 9.27 -5.18 10.86
CA ILE A 148 8.54 -4.13 10.15
C ILE A 148 7.02 -4.40 10.18
N SER A 149 6.61 -5.65 10.02
CA SER A 149 5.19 -6.02 10.09
C SER A 149 4.55 -5.78 11.45
N ILE A 150 5.24 -6.07 12.55
CA ILE A 150 4.71 -5.87 13.90
C ILE A 150 4.61 -4.36 14.18
N LEU A 151 5.66 -3.62 13.84
CA LEU A 151 5.70 -2.16 14.00
C LEU A 151 4.56 -1.47 13.25
N SER A 152 4.22 -1.92 12.04
CA SER A 152 3.11 -1.33 11.29
C SER A 152 1.75 -1.52 11.97
N VAL A 153 1.43 -2.70 12.53
CA VAL A 153 0.12 -2.94 13.16
C VAL A 153 -0.02 -2.10 14.42
N LEU A 154 1.08 -1.96 15.18
CA LEU A 154 1.15 -1.05 16.32
C LEU A 154 0.99 0.40 15.86
N GLN A 155 1.64 0.81 14.78
CA GLN A 155 1.53 2.17 14.22
C GLN A 155 0.09 2.53 13.87
N HIS A 156 -0.67 1.64 13.23
CA HIS A 156 -2.09 1.91 12.92
C HIS A 156 -2.96 1.98 14.19
N SER A 157 -2.65 1.17 15.20
CA SER A 157 -3.35 1.20 16.50
C SER A 157 -3.08 2.51 17.24
N ILE A 158 -1.82 2.97 17.20
CA ILE A 158 -1.39 4.27 17.74
C ILE A 158 -2.10 5.40 16.98
N TRP A 159 -2.02 5.39 15.65
CA TRP A 159 -2.72 6.35 14.77
C TRP A 159 -4.20 6.46 15.14
N ARG A 160 -4.90 5.31 15.27
CA ARG A 160 -6.32 5.27 15.65
C ARG A 160 -6.59 5.94 17.00
N SER A 161 -5.77 5.63 18.01
CA SER A 161 -5.91 6.20 19.35
C SER A 161 -5.70 7.71 19.36
N PHE A 162 -4.68 8.20 18.65
CA PHE A 162 -4.38 9.63 18.60
C PHE A 162 -5.41 10.41 17.76
N CYS A 163 -5.91 9.85 16.65
CA CYS A 163 -7.01 10.43 15.88
C CYS A 163 -8.27 10.61 16.75
N ASN A 164 -8.63 9.60 17.54
CA ASN A 164 -9.76 9.71 18.47
C ASN A 164 -9.54 10.80 19.54
N THR A 165 -8.29 10.97 19.99
CA THR A 165 -7.91 12.02 20.94
C THR A 165 -8.04 13.41 20.31
N VAL A 166 -7.71 13.56 19.02
CA VAL A 166 -7.92 14.82 18.27
C VAL A 166 -9.40 15.16 18.19
N GLY A 167 -10.26 14.18 17.89
CA GLY A 167 -11.72 14.36 17.85
C GLY A 167 -12.31 14.78 19.19
N THR A 168 -11.87 14.16 20.29
CA THR A 168 -12.43 14.39 21.63
C THR A 168 -11.86 15.63 22.35
N ILE A 169 -10.54 15.79 22.41
CA ILE A 169 -9.87 16.78 23.28
C ILE A 169 -9.68 18.12 22.57
N ASN A 170 -9.34 18.12 21.28
CA ASN A 170 -8.98 19.35 20.56
C ASN A 170 -10.18 20.11 19.97
N ARG A 171 -11.39 19.89 20.51
CA ARG A 171 -12.64 20.58 20.14
C ARG A 171 -13.07 20.42 18.68
N VAL A 172 -12.51 19.46 17.93
CA VAL A 172 -13.02 19.10 16.60
C VAL A 172 -14.42 18.48 16.74
N GLY A 173 -14.56 17.56 17.70
CA GLY A 173 -15.79 16.84 17.99
C GLY A 173 -16.23 15.88 16.87
N PHE A 174 -17.35 15.19 17.10
CA PHE A 174 -17.94 14.25 16.15
C PHE A 174 -19.38 14.71 15.86
N HIS A 175 -19.51 15.82 15.14
CA HIS A 175 -20.79 16.49 14.93
C HIS A 175 -21.37 16.22 13.54
N HIS A 176 -20.55 15.76 12.59
CA HIS A 176 -20.98 15.62 11.20
C HIS A 176 -21.60 14.24 10.95
N THR A 177 -22.86 14.22 10.50
CA THR A 177 -23.58 12.98 10.18
C THR A 177 -23.58 12.66 8.69
N GLY A 178 -23.44 13.63 7.79
CA GLY A 178 -23.39 13.40 6.34
C GLY A 178 -24.62 12.70 5.75
N GLN A 179 -24.53 12.33 4.46
CA GLN A 179 -25.60 11.63 3.73
C GLN A 179 -25.40 10.11 3.79
N LEU A 180 -26.51 9.36 3.70
CA LEU A 180 -26.46 7.89 3.66
C LEU A 180 -25.87 7.35 2.35
N VAL A 181 -26.26 7.93 1.22
CA VAL A 181 -25.79 7.54 -0.12
C VAL A 181 -25.66 8.80 -0.98
N LYS A 182 -24.51 8.97 -1.62
CA LYS A 182 -24.26 9.95 -2.69
C LYS A 182 -23.86 9.19 -3.95
N TRP A 183 -24.79 9.05 -4.90
CA TRP A 183 -24.58 8.25 -6.10
C TRP A 183 -23.42 8.73 -6.97
N SER A 184 -23.14 10.04 -6.99
CA SER A 184 -22.07 10.64 -7.79
C SER A 184 -20.66 10.19 -7.38
N GLY A 185 -20.44 9.86 -6.10
CA GLY A 185 -19.13 9.47 -5.59
C GLY A 185 -18.94 7.96 -5.42
N ILE A 186 -19.94 7.14 -5.75
CA ILE A 186 -19.86 5.68 -5.59
C ILE A 186 -18.67 5.06 -6.35
N PRO A 187 -18.40 5.40 -7.63
CA PRO A 187 -17.23 4.84 -8.34
C PRO A 187 -15.90 5.15 -7.64
N LEU A 188 -15.73 6.42 -7.23
CA LEU A 188 -14.56 6.86 -6.48
C LEU A 188 -14.41 6.11 -5.14
N ALA A 189 -15.49 5.95 -4.39
CA ALA A 189 -15.46 5.20 -3.13
C ALA A 189 -15.16 3.71 -3.32
N ILE A 190 -15.68 3.09 -4.39
CA ILE A 190 -15.33 1.72 -4.77
C ILE A 190 -13.84 1.64 -5.08
N GLY A 191 -13.27 2.60 -5.82
CA GLY A 191 -11.83 2.67 -6.09
C GLY A 191 -10.98 2.79 -4.81
N ILE A 192 -11.34 3.70 -3.91
CA ILE A 192 -10.62 3.88 -2.62
C ILE A 192 -10.71 2.62 -1.76
N HIS A 193 -11.90 2.03 -1.63
CA HIS A 193 -12.07 0.81 -0.85
C HIS A 193 -11.40 -0.39 -1.51
N GLY A 194 -11.48 -0.53 -2.83
CA GLY A 194 -10.76 -1.56 -3.58
C GLY A 194 -9.24 -1.46 -3.38
N PHE A 195 -8.71 -0.25 -3.42
CA PHE A 195 -7.30 0.03 -3.12
C PHE A 195 -6.91 -0.40 -1.70
N CYS A 196 -7.79 -0.17 -0.70
CA CYS A 196 -7.58 -0.62 0.68
C CYS A 196 -7.39 -2.14 0.79
N PHE A 197 -7.90 -2.93 -0.16
CA PHE A 197 -7.74 -4.38 -0.18
C PHE A 197 -6.80 -4.87 -1.29
N ALA A 198 -6.06 -4.01 -2.01
CA ALA A 198 -5.25 -4.43 -3.16
C ALA A 198 -4.00 -5.30 -2.84
N GLY A 199 -3.72 -5.58 -1.56
CA GLY A 199 -2.53 -6.33 -1.11
C GLY A 199 -2.46 -7.83 -1.45
N HIS A 200 -3.46 -8.38 -2.14
CA HIS A 200 -3.57 -9.83 -2.44
C HIS A 200 -2.36 -10.42 -3.17
N ALA A 201 -1.65 -9.63 -3.99
CA ALA A 201 -0.49 -10.09 -4.75
C ALA A 201 0.64 -10.66 -3.87
N VAL A 202 0.68 -10.27 -2.58
CA VAL A 202 1.70 -10.75 -1.63
C VAL A 202 1.25 -12.03 -0.92
N PHE A 203 -0.04 -12.41 -0.99
CA PHE A 203 -0.57 -13.57 -0.27
C PHE A 203 0.08 -14.91 -0.66
N PRO A 204 0.43 -15.18 -1.93
CA PRO A 204 1.19 -16.37 -2.28
C PRO A 204 2.55 -16.45 -1.54
N ASN A 205 3.27 -15.33 -1.44
CA ASN A 205 4.53 -15.27 -0.70
C ASN A 205 4.34 -15.52 0.80
N ILE A 206 3.25 -14.98 1.37
CA ILE A 206 2.87 -15.24 2.77
C ILE A 206 2.57 -16.73 2.95
N TYR A 207 1.78 -17.35 2.07
CA TYR A 207 1.45 -18.78 2.13
C TYR A 207 2.70 -19.66 2.12
N GLN A 208 3.67 -19.36 1.26
CA GLN A 208 4.92 -20.11 1.19
C GLN A 208 5.80 -19.94 2.44
N SER A 209 5.70 -18.79 3.11
CA SER A 209 6.42 -18.56 4.37
C SER A 209 5.85 -19.32 5.57
N MET A 210 4.58 -19.76 5.51
CA MET A 210 3.91 -20.39 6.66
C MET A 210 4.49 -21.76 7.01
N ALA A 211 4.74 -21.98 8.30
CA ALA A 211 5.08 -23.30 8.84
C ALA A 211 3.91 -24.29 8.70
N ASP A 212 2.67 -23.84 8.98
CA ASP A 212 1.45 -24.65 8.81
C ASP A 212 0.51 -24.02 7.79
N LYS A 213 0.59 -24.50 6.55
CA LYS A 213 -0.23 -24.07 5.41
C LYS A 213 -1.73 -24.37 5.60
N ARG A 214 -2.11 -25.31 6.47
CA ARG A 214 -3.53 -25.65 6.72
C ARG A 214 -4.28 -24.51 7.41
N GLN A 215 -3.55 -23.60 8.07
CA GLN A 215 -4.14 -22.45 8.77
C GLN A 215 -4.24 -21.20 7.90
N PHE A 216 -3.79 -21.26 6.63
CA PHE A 216 -3.76 -20.08 5.76
C PHE A 216 -5.13 -19.42 5.59
N ILE A 217 -6.18 -20.19 5.32
CA ILE A 217 -7.55 -19.64 5.19
C ILE A 217 -8.02 -18.98 6.49
N LYS A 218 -7.69 -19.56 7.65
CA LYS A 218 -8.00 -18.94 8.96
C LYS A 218 -7.24 -17.63 9.14
N ALA A 219 -5.95 -17.60 8.78
CA ALA A 219 -5.13 -16.39 8.84
C ALA A 219 -5.65 -15.29 7.91
N LEU A 220 -6.09 -15.66 6.69
CA LEU A 220 -6.70 -14.73 5.75
C LEU A 220 -8.00 -14.14 6.29
N ILE A 221 -8.93 -14.96 6.80
CA ILE A 221 -10.20 -14.47 7.36
C ILE A 221 -9.94 -13.45 8.48
N ILE A 222 -9.02 -13.77 9.40
CA ILE A 222 -8.65 -12.84 10.48
C ILE A 222 -8.06 -11.54 9.91
N CYS A 223 -7.16 -11.64 8.93
CA CYS A 223 -6.57 -10.48 8.25
C CYS A 223 -7.63 -9.57 7.63
N PHE A 224 -8.61 -10.13 6.91
CA PHE A 224 -9.70 -9.35 6.31
C PHE A 224 -10.58 -8.68 7.36
N VAL A 225 -10.94 -9.40 8.43
CA VAL A 225 -11.75 -8.85 9.53
C VAL A 225 -11.00 -7.71 10.24
N LEU A 226 -9.70 -7.89 10.50
CA LEU A 226 -8.85 -6.85 11.11
C LEU A 226 -8.76 -5.63 10.19
N SER A 227 -8.47 -5.83 8.90
CA SER A 227 -8.36 -4.74 7.93
C SER A 227 -9.67 -3.99 7.77
N ALA A 228 -10.80 -4.70 7.62
CA ALA A 228 -12.13 -4.10 7.57
C ALA A 228 -12.45 -3.28 8.82
N THR A 229 -12.08 -3.78 10.01
CA THR A 229 -12.27 -3.06 11.28
C THR A 229 -11.40 -1.80 11.35
N MET A 230 -10.17 -1.86 10.86
CA MET A 230 -9.24 -0.73 10.86
C MET A 230 -9.68 0.37 9.89
N TYR A 231 -10.09 -0.02 8.67
CA TYR A 231 -10.63 0.90 7.67
C TYR A 231 -11.97 1.50 8.09
N GLY A 232 -12.90 0.67 8.56
CA GLY A 232 -14.18 1.15 9.08
C GLY A 232 -14.01 2.05 10.29
N GLY A 233 -13.07 1.72 11.18
CA GLY A 233 -12.70 2.58 12.31
C GLY A 233 -12.13 3.92 11.86
N GLY A 234 -11.23 3.93 10.87
CA GLY A 234 -10.70 5.16 10.27
C GLY A 234 -11.81 6.05 9.69
N ALA A 235 -12.74 5.46 8.94
CA ALA A 235 -13.90 6.15 8.38
C ALA A 235 -14.82 6.73 9.45
N ILE A 236 -15.25 5.92 10.43
CA ILE A 236 -16.19 6.31 11.50
C ILE A 236 -15.60 7.38 12.42
N MET A 237 -14.28 7.38 12.64
CA MET A 237 -13.65 8.46 13.39
C MET A 237 -13.50 9.71 12.52
N GLY A 238 -13.04 9.53 11.28
CA GLY A 238 -12.57 10.64 10.47
C GLY A 238 -13.66 11.49 9.85
N PHE A 239 -14.70 10.85 9.32
CA PHE A 239 -15.75 11.58 8.62
C PHE A 239 -16.59 12.44 9.58
N PRO A 240 -17.01 11.98 10.77
CA PRO A 240 -17.76 12.83 11.69
C PRO A 240 -16.95 14.00 12.28
N MET A 241 -15.62 13.97 12.17
CA MET A 241 -14.75 15.08 12.59
C MET A 241 -14.77 16.25 11.61
N PHE A 242 -14.86 15.99 10.30
CA PHE A 242 -14.68 17.03 9.27
C PHE A 242 -15.85 17.15 8.28
N GLY A 243 -16.73 16.15 8.22
CA GLY A 243 -17.92 16.13 7.37
C GLY A 243 -17.59 16.36 5.90
N ASP A 244 -18.34 17.25 5.25
CA ASP A 244 -18.10 17.64 3.85
C ASP A 244 -16.78 18.41 3.65
N GLY A 245 -16.10 18.83 4.73
CA GLY A 245 -14.76 19.43 4.68
C GLY A 245 -13.62 18.39 4.64
N THR A 246 -13.94 17.10 4.64
CA THR A 246 -12.93 16.03 4.58
C THR A 246 -12.14 16.10 3.27
N LEU A 247 -10.82 16.24 3.37
CA LEU A 247 -9.89 16.21 2.25
C LEU A 247 -9.54 14.77 1.88
N SER A 248 -8.86 14.59 0.75
CA SER A 248 -8.39 13.28 0.24
C SER A 248 -7.69 12.43 1.29
N GLN A 249 -6.98 13.07 2.22
CA GLN A 249 -6.33 12.45 3.36
C GLN A 249 -6.70 13.20 4.63
N ILE A 250 -7.11 12.47 5.67
CA ILE A 250 -7.48 13.08 6.96
C ILE A 250 -6.32 13.81 7.66
N THR A 251 -5.06 13.43 7.37
CA THR A 251 -3.87 14.13 7.86
C THR A 251 -3.89 15.63 7.53
N LEU A 252 -4.40 15.96 6.34
CA LEU A 252 -4.47 17.34 5.83
C LEU A 252 -5.50 18.20 6.58
N ASN A 253 -6.53 17.58 7.15
CA ASN A 253 -7.53 18.27 7.96
C ASN A 253 -7.11 18.49 9.41
N MET A 254 -6.02 17.85 9.87
CA MET A 254 -5.66 17.84 11.28
C MET A 254 -5.15 19.21 11.78
N PRO A 255 -5.54 19.64 13.00
CA PRO A 255 -5.07 20.89 13.58
C PRO A 255 -3.56 20.84 13.89
N ARG A 256 -2.78 21.70 13.21
CA ARG A 256 -1.30 21.71 13.26
C ARG A 256 -0.70 21.95 14.65
N GLY A 257 -1.43 22.62 15.54
CA GLY A 257 -0.97 22.96 16.89
C GLY A 257 -1.06 21.82 17.91
N ALA A 258 -1.86 20.79 17.65
CA ALA A 258 -2.10 19.73 18.62
C ALA A 258 -0.98 18.68 18.63
N LEU A 259 -0.53 18.27 19.83
CA LEU A 259 0.44 17.18 19.98
C LEU A 259 -0.07 15.89 19.34
N ALA A 260 -1.36 15.57 19.56
CA ALA A 260 -1.97 14.38 18.98
C ALA A 260 -1.91 14.40 17.44
N SER A 261 -2.20 15.54 16.81
CA SER A 261 -2.10 15.69 15.35
C SER A 261 -0.66 15.54 14.85
N LYS A 262 0.35 16.03 15.58
CA LYS A 262 1.76 15.83 15.22
C LYS A 262 2.17 14.36 15.30
N VAL A 263 1.79 13.65 16.36
CA VAL A 263 2.06 12.21 16.51
C VAL A 263 1.42 11.43 15.37
N THR A 264 0.15 11.72 15.11
CA THR A 264 -0.62 11.16 14.00
C THR A 264 0.12 11.38 12.67
N LEU A 265 0.49 12.63 12.33
CA LEU A 265 1.26 12.93 11.11
C LEU A 265 2.58 12.16 11.01
N TRP A 266 3.38 12.11 12.08
CA TRP A 266 4.63 11.34 12.10
C TRP A 266 4.40 9.84 11.91
N THR A 267 3.34 9.28 12.50
CA THR A 267 3.00 7.87 12.28
C THR A 267 2.56 7.60 10.83
N THR A 268 1.96 8.56 10.13
CA THR A 268 1.68 8.39 8.70
C THR A 268 2.94 8.40 7.88
N VAL A 269 3.90 9.29 8.13
CA VAL A 269 5.18 9.34 7.41
C VAL A 269 6.02 8.07 7.58
N ILE A 270 5.81 7.29 8.64
CA ILE A 270 6.53 6.00 8.78
C ILE A 270 5.87 4.89 7.93
N ASN A 271 4.59 5.05 7.56
CA ASN A 271 3.82 4.00 6.88
C ASN A 271 4.34 3.69 5.47
N PRO A 272 4.51 4.65 4.54
CA PRO A 272 4.95 4.35 3.18
C PRO A 272 6.34 3.71 3.15
N PHE A 273 7.26 4.09 4.03
CA PHE A 273 8.57 3.43 4.15
C PHE A 273 8.46 1.91 4.39
N THR A 274 7.45 1.49 5.15
CA THR A 274 7.15 0.07 5.41
C THR A 274 6.41 -0.57 4.23
N LYS A 275 5.39 0.11 3.67
CA LYS A 275 4.56 -0.46 2.60
C LYS A 275 5.29 -0.58 1.28
N TYR A 276 6.11 0.41 0.95
CA TYR A 276 6.83 0.45 -0.31
C TYR A 276 7.77 -0.76 -0.41
N ALA A 277 8.50 -1.07 0.67
CA ALA A 277 9.35 -2.26 0.74
C ALA A 277 8.55 -3.55 0.48
N LEU A 278 7.32 -3.65 1.00
CA LEU A 278 6.46 -4.81 0.82
C LEU A 278 5.85 -4.93 -0.58
N LEU A 279 5.39 -3.83 -1.17
CA LEU A 279 4.78 -3.82 -2.51
C LEU A 279 5.82 -3.96 -3.63
N MET A 280 7.03 -3.46 -3.39
CA MET A 280 8.13 -3.58 -4.35
C MET A 280 8.61 -5.02 -4.51
N ASN A 281 8.44 -5.87 -3.50
CA ASN A 281 8.90 -7.25 -3.52
C ASN A 281 8.27 -8.14 -4.61
N PRO A 282 6.93 -8.29 -4.70
CA PRO A 282 6.33 -9.06 -5.78
C PRO A 282 6.67 -8.46 -7.15
N LEU A 283 6.72 -7.12 -7.28
CA LEU A 283 7.11 -6.46 -8.53
C LEU A 283 8.55 -6.81 -8.94
N ALA A 284 9.48 -6.73 -7.99
CA ALA A 284 10.87 -7.08 -8.20
C ALA A 284 11.02 -8.54 -8.60
N ARG A 285 10.29 -9.45 -7.94
CA ARG A 285 10.27 -10.89 -8.27
C ARG A 285 9.72 -11.16 -9.67
N SER A 286 8.60 -10.53 -10.04
CA SER A 286 8.02 -10.70 -11.38
C SER A 286 8.94 -10.19 -12.51
N LEU A 287 9.83 -9.23 -12.22
CA LEU A 287 10.85 -8.77 -13.16
C LEU A 287 12.10 -9.66 -13.14
N GLU A 288 12.48 -10.17 -11.97
CA GLU A 288 13.57 -11.12 -11.80
C GLU A 288 13.30 -12.44 -12.54
N GLU A 289 12.05 -12.91 -12.58
CA GLU A 289 11.61 -14.07 -13.37
C GLU A 289 11.79 -13.90 -14.89
N LEU A 290 11.90 -12.65 -15.38
CA LEU A 290 12.20 -12.40 -16.79
C LEU A 290 13.70 -12.45 -17.11
N LEU A 291 14.55 -12.44 -16.08
CA LEU A 291 16.00 -12.48 -16.24
C LEU A 291 16.51 -13.92 -16.31
N PRO A 292 17.60 -14.19 -17.04
CA PRO A 292 18.24 -15.49 -17.03
C PRO A 292 18.68 -15.91 -15.61
N ASP A 293 18.48 -17.17 -15.24
CA ASP A 293 18.79 -17.72 -13.91
C ASP A 293 20.21 -17.39 -13.42
N ARG A 294 21.18 -17.33 -14.34
CA ARG A 294 22.57 -17.02 -14.06
C ARG A 294 22.78 -15.63 -13.45
N ILE A 295 21.93 -14.66 -13.80
CA ILE A 295 22.01 -13.27 -13.33
C ILE A 295 21.09 -13.06 -12.11
N SER A 296 19.89 -13.66 -12.17
CA SER A 296 18.87 -13.59 -11.11
C SER A 296 19.40 -13.99 -9.73
N ASN A 297 20.24 -15.04 -9.66
CA ASN A 297 20.72 -15.56 -8.39
C ASN A 297 21.76 -14.66 -7.66
N ASN A 298 22.21 -13.57 -8.27
CA ASN A 298 23.16 -12.66 -7.63
C ASN A 298 22.45 -11.61 -6.75
N TYR A 299 22.79 -11.54 -5.46
CA TYR A 299 22.24 -10.53 -4.55
C TYR A 299 22.45 -9.09 -5.06
N GLY A 300 23.55 -8.82 -5.78
CA GLY A 300 23.78 -7.53 -6.42
C GLY A 300 22.75 -7.19 -7.50
N CYS A 301 22.25 -8.18 -8.25
CA CYS A 301 21.19 -7.98 -9.25
C CYS A 301 19.88 -7.59 -8.56
N PHE A 302 19.53 -8.27 -7.47
CA PHE A 302 18.34 -7.97 -6.68
C PHE A 302 18.35 -6.55 -6.12
N ILE A 303 19.46 -6.09 -5.54
CA ILE A 303 19.62 -4.70 -5.07
C ILE A 303 19.47 -3.73 -6.24
N LEU A 304 20.17 -3.97 -7.35
CA LEU A 304 20.15 -3.08 -8.51
C LEU A 304 18.74 -2.96 -9.09
N LEU A 305 18.02 -4.09 -9.24
CA LEU A 305 16.66 -4.11 -9.75
C LEU A 305 15.70 -3.32 -8.85
N LYS A 306 15.76 -3.56 -7.53
CA LYS A 306 14.99 -2.80 -6.54
C LYS A 306 15.30 -1.29 -6.56
N THR A 307 16.58 -0.93 -6.62
CA THR A 307 17.00 0.49 -6.70
C THR A 307 16.54 1.13 -8.01
N THR A 308 16.67 0.46 -9.15
CA THR A 308 16.17 0.95 -10.45
C THR A 308 14.66 1.17 -10.42
N LEU A 309 13.91 0.26 -9.80
CA LEU A 309 12.47 0.43 -9.65
C LEU A 309 12.12 1.65 -8.82
N VAL A 310 12.73 1.83 -7.65
CA VAL A 310 12.48 3.01 -6.79
C VAL A 310 12.82 4.30 -7.54
N VAL A 311 13.97 4.35 -8.23
CA VAL A 311 14.38 5.50 -9.03
C VAL A 311 13.39 5.75 -10.17
N SER A 312 12.91 4.71 -10.86
CA SER A 312 11.93 4.86 -11.94
C SER A 312 10.60 5.40 -11.44
N THR A 313 10.08 4.90 -10.31
CA THR A 313 8.86 5.41 -9.68
C THR A 313 9.04 6.86 -9.25
N PHE A 314 10.18 7.21 -8.64
CA PHE A 314 10.48 8.58 -8.25
C PHE A 314 10.56 9.52 -9.47
N CYS A 315 11.19 9.11 -10.56
CA CYS A 315 11.22 9.88 -11.80
C CYS A 315 9.82 10.09 -12.37
N VAL A 316 8.95 9.07 -12.36
CA VAL A 316 7.55 9.20 -12.77
C VAL A 316 6.82 10.20 -11.89
N VAL A 317 6.97 10.12 -10.56
CA VAL A 317 6.39 11.09 -9.62
C VAL A 317 6.86 12.51 -9.95
N PHE A 318 8.17 12.72 -10.09
CA PHE A 318 8.75 14.03 -10.41
C PHE A 318 8.23 14.58 -11.74
N LEU A 319 8.15 13.73 -12.78
CA LEU A 319 7.60 14.12 -14.07
C LEU A 319 6.12 14.50 -13.95
N ILE A 320 5.31 13.75 -13.21
CA ILE A 320 3.90 14.09 -13.03
C ILE A 320 3.77 15.39 -12.23
N PHE A 321 4.51 15.57 -11.13
CA PHE A 321 4.51 16.83 -10.37
C PHE A 321 4.93 18.02 -11.24
N PHE A 322 5.92 17.84 -12.11
CA PHE A 322 6.40 18.91 -12.99
C PHE A 322 5.42 19.26 -14.11
N TRP A 323 4.68 18.28 -14.64
CA TRP A 323 3.77 18.46 -15.78
C TRP A 323 2.29 18.68 -15.39
N VAL A 324 1.85 18.34 -14.17
CA VAL A 324 0.42 18.23 -13.80
C VAL A 324 -0.01 19.14 -12.61
N CYS A 325 0.84 20.05 -12.11
CA CYS A 325 0.36 21.17 -11.26
C CYS A 325 -0.64 22.03 -12.07
N ASP A 326 -1.94 22.08 -11.79
CA ASP A 326 -2.48 22.72 -10.58
C ASP A 326 -3.78 22.12 -9.98
N ASP A 327 -4.42 21.09 -10.56
CA ASP A 327 -5.79 20.69 -10.12
C ASP A 327 -6.04 19.17 -9.99
N PHE A 328 -5.01 18.32 -10.07
CA PHE A 328 -5.24 16.88 -10.06
C PHE A 328 -5.44 16.32 -8.64
N ASN A 329 -6.68 15.92 -8.32
CA ASN A 329 -6.98 15.14 -7.13
C ASN A 329 -6.24 13.79 -7.21
N TRP A 330 -5.17 13.58 -6.46
CA TRP A 330 -4.32 12.39 -6.54
C TRP A 330 -5.00 11.06 -6.16
N VAL A 331 -6.10 11.11 -5.40
CA VAL A 331 -6.98 9.93 -5.18
C VAL A 331 -7.55 9.42 -6.50
N SER A 332 -7.60 10.30 -7.51
CA SER A 332 -7.97 9.90 -8.87
C SER A 332 -6.89 9.04 -9.50
N LEU A 333 -5.61 9.00 -9.12
CA LEU A 333 -4.66 8.16 -9.86
C LEU A 333 -5.01 6.66 -9.79
N PRO A 334 -5.39 6.09 -8.63
CA PRO A 334 -6.07 4.80 -8.60
C PRO A 334 -7.38 4.77 -9.41
N CYS A 335 -8.17 5.85 -9.43
CA CYS A 335 -9.47 5.92 -10.12
C CYS A 335 -9.44 6.33 -11.61
N THR A 336 -8.34 6.87 -12.14
CA THR A 336 -8.13 7.27 -13.54
C THR A 336 -7.91 6.00 -14.37
N PHE A 337 -7.55 4.90 -13.70
CA PHE A 337 -7.60 3.57 -14.27
C PHE A 337 -9.05 3.10 -14.55
N GLU A 338 -10.08 3.65 -13.91
CA GLU A 338 -11.49 3.36 -14.25
C GLU A 338 -12.05 4.23 -15.37
N SER A 339 -11.42 5.35 -15.76
CA SER A 339 -11.84 6.04 -17.01
C SER A 339 -11.65 5.20 -18.29
N PHE A 340 -11.15 3.96 -18.17
CA PHE A 340 -11.07 2.97 -19.23
C PHE A 340 -12.04 1.78 -19.10
N VAL A 341 -12.89 1.72 -18.06
CA VAL A 341 -14.01 0.76 -17.94
C VAL A 341 -15.31 1.44 -18.38
#